data_AF-W1Y969-F1
#
_entry.id   AF-W1Y969-F1
#
_cell.length_a   1.000
_cell.length_b   1.000
_cell.length_c   1.000
_cell.angle_alpha   90.00
_cell.angle_beta   90.00
_cell.angle_gamma   90.00
#
_symmetry.space_group_name_H-M   'P 1'
#
loop_
_entity.id
_entity.type
_entity.pdbx_description
1 polymer ?
#
loop_
_entity_poly.entity_id
_entity_poly.type
_entity_poly.pdbx_seq_one_letter_code
_entity_poly.pdbx_strand_id
1 'polypeptide(L)'
;MKITRLTIKIIIFSIFLLLINIKNISYAQPIKTFPKVEVPNKNSEASNKYAVIANFVKGKTEVKTFGNVKWEHIVFSGVPCLNLTNPPESQKGKFGIIYTNVGTYEGKQLDLKITINNWDKYSKKNASISYVLNTIGHLQGGFNWVDQTWQYVDHETGKPAHISGSYMTFNDLDGLQYIQFSRETTKNIDKMYVSNNTWVDGSNQNGEFRISEVNDKVSKDEDKFAMVTALFSGNEIQFKWGKEYPSNNYTPEKSWDTGLYYFGFIGEKPVRTEVLRPTKLIDDKDEKQVKQNTIQTKNEIFSYDISHTVPNEWKEFFYKSYKFVDDVPSVLEIVGEPSIINEAGKNVSEKFENISSNNHIEYRAKNSTLSKSDFYGHTYHMKIKVRIKSNTDVEKNLDNDGYYHVRNIANIEKDNRTMSTNEVITKYKPFKKMLHKSIIDNNQEVEEKKVRVDESYKYRIKGVVGNNETINDFAIIDDGEDVLSFESAKVFDANHEEITNQGKLTIDKDKNLIKWVPNDISNIYGKT
;
A
#
# COMPACT_ATOMS: atom_id res chain seq x y z
N MET A 1 -40.13 3.00 71.52
CA MET A 1 -39.25 3.84 70.67
C MET A 1 -38.16 3.03 69.94
N LYS A 2 -38.53 1.90 69.29
CA LYS A 2 -37.59 1.05 68.51
C LYS A 2 -38.14 0.62 67.13
N ILE A 3 -39.41 0.87 66.84
CA ILE A 3 -40.06 0.44 65.59
C ILE A 3 -39.95 1.52 64.50
N THR A 4 -39.86 2.80 64.86
CA THR A 4 -39.75 3.92 63.89
C THR A 4 -38.36 4.08 63.25
N ARG A 5 -37.29 3.56 63.86
CA ARG A 5 -35.92 3.65 63.29
C ARG A 5 -35.60 2.57 62.24
N LEU A 6 -36.35 1.46 62.24
CA LEU A 6 -36.12 0.36 61.28
C LEU A 6 -36.82 0.63 59.94
N THR A 7 -38.02 1.21 59.97
CA THR A 7 -38.80 1.56 58.76
C THR A 7 -38.15 2.67 57.95
N ILE A 8 -37.52 3.67 58.60
CA ILE A 8 -36.80 4.76 57.92
C ILE A 8 -35.51 4.24 57.24
N LYS A 9 -34.82 3.25 57.81
CA LYS A 9 -33.63 2.66 57.20
C LYS A 9 -33.97 1.78 55.98
N ILE A 10 -35.10 1.07 55.99
CA ILE A 10 -35.55 0.28 54.84
C ILE A 10 -35.98 1.19 53.68
N ILE A 11 -36.68 2.30 53.96
CA ILE A 11 -37.08 3.25 52.91
C ILE A 11 -35.87 3.97 52.30
N ILE A 12 -34.87 4.36 53.10
CA ILE A 12 -33.64 4.98 52.58
C ILE A 12 -32.80 3.97 51.79
N PHE A 13 -32.73 2.70 52.20
CA PHE A 13 -32.01 1.66 51.45
C PHE A 13 -32.73 1.27 50.15
N SER A 14 -34.08 1.30 50.12
CA SER A 14 -34.87 1.10 48.91
C SER A 14 -34.78 2.26 47.93
N ILE A 15 -34.68 3.52 48.40
CA ILE A 15 -34.43 4.69 47.54
C ILE A 15 -32.98 4.71 47.03
N PHE A 16 -32.01 4.26 47.83
CA PHE A 16 -30.62 4.14 47.40
C PHE A 16 -30.42 3.00 46.39
N LEU A 17 -31.16 1.89 46.52
CA LEU A 17 -31.21 0.84 45.48
C LEU A 17 -32.00 1.27 44.23
N LEU A 18 -33.00 2.14 44.35
CA LEU A 18 -33.71 2.71 43.19
C LEU A 18 -32.81 3.68 42.39
N LEU A 19 -31.88 4.38 43.07
CA LEU A 19 -30.89 5.25 42.44
C LEU A 19 -29.68 4.49 41.86
N ILE A 20 -29.35 3.31 42.39
CA ILE A 20 -28.28 2.44 41.85
C ILE A 20 -28.77 1.56 40.69
N ASN A 21 -30.09 1.48 40.45
CA ASN A 21 -30.70 0.76 39.32
C ASN A 21 -31.37 1.68 38.29
N ILE A 22 -30.94 2.94 38.19
CA ILE A 22 -31.03 3.62 36.89
C ILE A 22 -29.98 2.93 36.03
N LYS A 23 -30.36 1.80 35.41
CA LYS A 23 -29.75 1.37 34.15
C LYS A 23 -29.59 2.66 33.35
N ASN A 24 -28.37 3.00 32.97
CA ASN A 24 -28.10 4.05 32.00
C ASN A 24 -28.88 3.70 30.73
N ILE A 25 -30.15 4.11 30.67
CA ILE A 25 -30.90 4.22 29.44
C ILE A 25 -30.22 5.42 28.79
N SER A 26 -29.13 5.16 28.06
CA SER A 26 -28.49 6.15 27.22
C SER A 26 -29.49 6.46 26.11
N TYR A 27 -30.41 7.39 26.38
CA TYR A 27 -31.21 8.02 25.34
C TYR A 27 -30.25 8.67 24.34
N ALA A 28 -30.64 8.68 23.06
CA ALA A 28 -29.91 9.39 22.03
C ALA A 28 -29.84 10.89 22.42
N GLN A 29 -28.67 11.49 22.30
CA GLN A 29 -28.42 12.90 22.57
C GLN A 29 -27.63 13.52 21.41
N PRO A 30 -27.68 14.85 21.20
CA PRO A 30 -26.93 15.49 20.12
C PRO A 30 -25.48 15.04 20.12
N ILE A 31 -24.99 14.47 19.01
CA ILE A 31 -23.67 13.81 18.97
C ILE A 31 -22.53 14.72 19.47
N LYS A 32 -22.66 16.03 19.29
CA LYS A 32 -21.73 17.06 19.76
C LYS A 32 -21.50 17.08 21.29
N THR A 33 -22.33 16.42 22.09
CA THR A 33 -22.14 16.31 23.54
C THR A 33 -21.18 15.19 23.93
N PHE A 34 -20.84 14.29 23.00
CA PHE A 34 -20.01 13.12 23.29
C PHE A 34 -18.51 13.46 23.31
N PRO A 35 -17.74 12.77 24.18
CA PRO A 35 -16.30 12.92 24.19
C PRO A 35 -15.72 12.50 22.83
N LYS A 36 -14.62 13.14 22.43
CA LYS A 36 -13.93 12.95 21.14
C LYS A 36 -14.68 13.50 19.91
N VAL A 37 -15.89 14.06 20.05
CA VAL A 37 -16.59 14.74 18.94
C VAL A 37 -16.19 16.20 18.90
N GLU A 38 -15.82 16.69 17.72
CA GLU A 38 -15.45 18.07 17.47
C GLU A 38 -16.31 18.66 16.35
N VAL A 39 -16.83 19.86 16.59
CA VAL A 39 -17.32 20.73 15.51
C VAL A 39 -16.11 21.50 14.97
N PRO A 40 -15.69 21.27 13.71
CA PRO A 40 -14.49 21.88 13.18
C PRO A 40 -14.48 23.41 13.24
N ASN A 41 -13.30 23.96 13.48
CA ASN A 41 -12.97 25.37 13.35
C ASN A 41 -11.76 25.54 12.42
N LYS A 42 -11.29 26.78 12.22
CA LYS A 42 -10.17 27.10 11.30
C LYS A 42 -8.86 26.37 11.61
N ASN A 43 -8.65 25.95 12.86
CA ASN A 43 -7.46 25.25 13.31
C ASN A 43 -7.61 23.72 13.27
N SER A 44 -8.82 23.21 13.07
CA SER A 44 -9.09 21.78 12.99
C SER A 44 -8.47 21.18 11.73
N GLU A 45 -7.81 20.04 11.89
CA GLU A 45 -7.03 19.37 10.85
C GLU A 45 -6.96 17.87 11.19
N ALA A 46 -7.14 17.02 10.18
CA ALA A 46 -6.96 15.58 10.32
C ALA A 46 -5.46 15.25 10.23
N SER A 47 -4.94 14.61 11.27
CA SER A 47 -3.53 14.22 11.31
C SER A 47 -3.18 13.23 10.20
N ASN A 48 -1.95 13.29 9.70
CA ASN A 48 -1.42 12.35 8.72
C ASN A 48 -1.31 10.90 9.23
N LYS A 49 -1.59 10.65 10.51
CA LYS A 49 -1.83 9.31 11.06
C LYS A 49 -2.97 8.58 10.35
N TYR A 50 -4.05 9.27 9.99
CA TYR A 50 -5.22 8.66 9.37
C TYR A 50 -5.09 8.69 7.84
N ALA A 51 -4.04 8.03 7.35
CA ALA A 51 -3.63 8.11 5.95
C ALA A 51 -4.46 7.25 5.00
N VAL A 52 -5.24 6.31 5.53
CA VAL A 52 -5.92 5.28 4.73
C VAL A 52 -7.43 5.47 4.75
N ILE A 53 -8.01 5.45 3.56
CA ILE A 53 -9.42 5.18 3.31
C ILE A 53 -9.51 4.28 2.08
N ALA A 54 -10.42 3.30 2.12
CA ALA A 54 -10.64 2.39 1.01
C ALA A 54 -11.31 3.14 -0.15
N ASN A 55 -10.72 3.09 -1.33
CA ASN A 55 -11.24 3.67 -2.57
C ASN A 55 -11.41 2.58 -3.61
N PHE A 56 -12.50 2.63 -4.37
CA PHE A 56 -12.67 1.75 -5.52
C PHE A 56 -11.87 2.26 -6.72
N VAL A 57 -10.88 1.51 -7.18
CA VAL A 57 -10.06 1.89 -8.33
C VAL A 57 -10.65 1.28 -9.60
N LYS A 58 -11.29 2.11 -10.43
CA LYS A 58 -11.90 1.66 -11.68
C LYS A 58 -10.87 0.96 -12.58
N GLY A 59 -11.18 -0.27 -12.98
CA GLY A 59 -10.31 -1.09 -13.84
C GLY A 59 -9.19 -1.84 -13.10
N LYS A 60 -9.08 -1.71 -11.77
CA LYS A 60 -8.07 -2.39 -10.95
C LYS A 60 -8.65 -3.11 -9.73
N THR A 61 -9.64 -2.53 -9.06
CA THR A 61 -10.34 -3.18 -7.95
C THR A 61 -11.24 -4.30 -8.46
N GLU A 62 -11.04 -5.49 -7.89
CA GLU A 62 -11.87 -6.67 -8.10
C GLU A 62 -12.57 -7.02 -6.79
N VAL A 63 -13.71 -7.70 -6.88
CA VAL A 63 -14.42 -8.21 -5.70
C VAL A 63 -14.30 -9.73 -5.67
N LYS A 64 -13.66 -10.25 -4.62
CA LYS A 64 -13.49 -11.68 -4.36
C LYS A 64 -14.38 -12.09 -3.19
N THR A 65 -14.82 -13.33 -3.15
CA THR A 65 -15.62 -13.88 -2.04
C THR A 65 -14.79 -14.88 -1.24
N PHE A 66 -15.13 -15.08 0.03
CA PHE A 66 -14.59 -16.18 0.83
C PHE A 66 -15.69 -16.78 1.73
N GLY A 67 -15.44 -17.99 2.22
CA GLY A 67 -16.39 -18.76 3.02
C GLY A 67 -17.31 -19.64 2.16
N ASN A 68 -18.02 -20.57 2.81
CA ASN A 68 -18.84 -21.57 2.13
C ASN A 68 -20.31 -21.10 2.04
N VAL A 69 -20.55 -20.05 1.25
CA VAL A 69 -21.90 -19.53 0.96
C VAL A 69 -22.04 -19.27 -0.54
N LYS A 70 -23.27 -19.32 -1.04
CA LYS A 70 -23.56 -19.08 -2.46
C LYS A 70 -23.89 -17.61 -2.69
N TRP A 71 -23.01 -16.92 -3.42
CA TRP A 71 -23.23 -15.56 -3.89
C TRP A 71 -23.86 -15.55 -5.29
N GLU A 72 -24.75 -14.60 -5.52
CA GLU A 72 -25.46 -14.44 -6.79
C GLU A 72 -25.17 -13.06 -7.37
N HIS A 73 -24.83 -13.00 -8.66
CA HIS A 73 -24.68 -11.72 -9.35
C HIS A 73 -26.06 -11.19 -9.69
N ILE A 74 -26.36 -9.98 -9.23
CA ILE A 74 -27.62 -9.29 -9.52
C ILE A 74 -27.34 -7.86 -9.99
N VAL A 75 -28.36 -7.23 -10.57
CA VAL A 75 -28.37 -5.79 -10.82
C VAL A 75 -29.53 -5.20 -10.03
N PHE A 76 -29.23 -4.38 -9.03
CA PHE A 76 -30.24 -3.69 -8.23
C PHE A 76 -30.28 -2.22 -8.63
N SER A 77 -31.40 -1.75 -9.17
CA SER A 77 -31.55 -0.35 -9.63
C SER A 77 -30.43 0.13 -10.57
N GLY A 78 -29.94 -0.76 -11.45
CA GLY A 78 -28.83 -0.47 -12.37
C GLY A 78 -27.42 -0.65 -11.78
N VAL A 79 -27.31 -0.98 -10.49
CA VAL A 79 -26.03 -1.19 -9.80
C VAL A 79 -25.68 -2.68 -9.76
N PRO A 80 -24.54 -3.12 -10.33
CA PRO A 80 -24.11 -4.52 -10.27
C PRO A 80 -23.65 -4.88 -8.86
N CYS A 81 -24.17 -5.99 -8.33
CA CYS A 81 -23.91 -6.42 -6.96
C CYS A 81 -23.63 -7.92 -6.87
N LEU A 82 -22.83 -8.31 -5.88
CA LEU A 82 -22.81 -9.67 -5.33
C LEU A 82 -23.81 -9.75 -4.20
N ASN A 83 -24.79 -10.64 -4.33
CA ASN A 83 -25.93 -10.75 -3.44
C ASN A 83 -25.95 -12.08 -2.69
N LEU A 84 -26.25 -12.04 -1.40
CA LEU A 84 -26.42 -13.20 -0.56
C LEU A 84 -27.82 -13.19 0.06
N THR A 85 -28.68 -14.04 -0.46
CA THR A 85 -30.05 -14.23 0.03
C THR A 85 -30.06 -15.20 1.21
N ASN A 86 -30.68 -14.79 2.33
CA ASN A 86 -30.83 -15.58 3.55
C ASN A 86 -29.51 -16.25 4.00
N PRO A 87 -28.51 -15.46 4.43
CA PRO A 87 -27.25 -16.01 4.95
C PRO A 87 -27.50 -17.06 6.05
N PRO A 88 -26.80 -18.20 6.02
CA PRO A 88 -27.02 -19.28 6.97
C PRO A 88 -26.43 -18.94 8.36
N GLU A 89 -27.23 -19.09 9.41
CA GLU A 89 -26.87 -18.82 10.81
C GLU A 89 -25.56 -19.54 11.24
N SER A 90 -25.31 -20.76 10.75
CA SER A 90 -24.13 -21.57 11.07
C SER A 90 -22.81 -21.02 10.50
N GLN A 91 -22.89 -20.07 9.56
CA GLN A 91 -21.75 -19.45 8.89
C GLN A 91 -21.40 -18.05 9.43
N LYS A 92 -22.10 -17.55 10.46
CA LYS A 92 -21.76 -16.27 11.11
C LYS A 92 -20.26 -16.15 11.40
N GLY A 93 -19.64 -15.07 10.93
CA GLY A 93 -18.21 -14.78 11.08
C GLY A 93 -17.25 -15.58 10.18
N LYS A 94 -17.76 -16.37 9.21
CA LYS A 94 -16.93 -17.29 8.39
C LYS A 94 -16.92 -16.97 6.90
N PHE A 95 -17.62 -15.92 6.48
CA PHE A 95 -17.73 -15.56 5.07
C PHE A 95 -17.77 -14.04 4.88
N GLY A 96 -17.59 -13.62 3.64
CA GLY A 96 -17.63 -12.23 3.26
C GLY A 96 -16.98 -12.00 1.90
N ILE A 97 -16.46 -10.79 1.71
CA ILE A 97 -15.85 -10.36 0.46
C ILE A 97 -14.50 -9.68 0.69
N ILE A 98 -13.74 -9.52 -0.38
CA ILE A 98 -12.50 -8.75 -0.45
C ILE A 98 -12.60 -7.83 -1.65
N TYR A 99 -12.53 -6.52 -1.41
CA TYR A 99 -12.23 -5.55 -2.46
C TYR A 99 -10.71 -5.45 -2.61
N THR A 100 -10.19 -5.72 -3.80
CA THR A 100 -8.75 -5.65 -4.04
C THR A 100 -8.29 -4.24 -4.42
N ASN A 101 -7.02 -3.94 -4.19
CA ASN A 101 -6.37 -2.73 -4.67
C ASN A 101 -7.05 -1.41 -4.21
N VAL A 102 -7.47 -1.33 -2.95
CA VAL A 102 -8.33 -0.23 -2.45
C VAL A 102 -7.56 0.99 -1.95
N GLY A 103 -6.24 0.88 -1.84
CA GLY A 103 -5.41 1.95 -1.29
C GLY A 103 -3.97 1.50 -1.12
N THR A 104 -3.11 2.41 -0.70
CA THR A 104 -1.71 2.10 -0.40
C THR A 104 -1.32 2.66 0.95
N TYR A 105 -0.35 2.02 1.60
CA TYR A 105 0.26 2.53 2.83
C TYR A 105 1.73 2.17 2.85
N GLU A 106 2.60 3.17 3.00
CA GLU A 106 4.06 3.00 2.95
C GLU A 106 4.55 2.21 1.72
N GLY A 107 3.94 2.48 0.56
CA GLY A 107 4.25 1.83 -0.73
C GLY A 107 3.64 0.43 -0.91
N LYS A 108 3.03 -0.15 0.14
CA LYS A 108 2.34 -1.44 0.02
C LYS A 108 0.92 -1.27 -0.46
N GLN A 109 0.50 -2.10 -1.41
CA GLN A 109 -0.87 -2.17 -1.88
C GLN A 109 -1.75 -2.86 -0.82
N LEU A 110 -2.93 -2.29 -0.56
CA LEU A 110 -3.91 -2.78 0.40
C LEU A 110 -5.17 -3.30 -0.29
N ASP A 111 -5.76 -4.33 0.32
CA ASP A 111 -7.11 -4.81 0.05
C ASP A 111 -8.02 -4.52 1.27
N LEU A 112 -9.32 -4.41 1.04
CA LEU A 112 -10.33 -4.33 2.10
C LEU A 112 -11.08 -5.65 2.20
N LYS A 113 -10.80 -6.40 3.27
CA LYS A 113 -11.54 -7.61 3.62
C LYS A 113 -12.74 -7.24 4.49
N ILE A 114 -13.93 -7.62 4.06
CA ILE A 114 -15.18 -7.43 4.81
C ILE A 114 -15.69 -8.79 5.26
N THR A 115 -15.78 -9.00 6.57
CA THR A 115 -16.35 -10.22 7.17
C THR A 115 -17.74 -9.91 7.72
N ILE A 116 -18.74 -10.71 7.38
CA ILE A 116 -20.08 -10.61 7.96
C ILE A 116 -20.10 -11.41 9.26
N ASN A 117 -20.16 -10.71 10.39
CA ASN A 117 -20.03 -11.30 11.72
C ASN A 117 -21.37 -11.85 12.22
N ASN A 118 -22.44 -11.05 12.09
CA ASN A 118 -23.74 -11.33 12.66
C ASN A 118 -24.82 -10.48 11.99
N TRP A 119 -26.09 -10.77 12.26
CA TRP A 119 -27.23 -9.98 11.79
C TRP A 119 -28.44 -10.24 12.67
N ASP A 120 -29.39 -9.30 12.63
CA ASP A 120 -30.71 -9.47 13.22
C ASP A 120 -31.78 -9.29 12.14
N LYS A 121 -32.53 -10.37 11.88
CA LYS A 121 -33.52 -10.44 10.80
C LYS A 121 -34.90 -10.12 11.35
N TYR A 122 -35.55 -9.09 10.80
CA TYR A 122 -36.94 -8.77 11.14
C TYR A 122 -37.94 -9.34 10.13
N SER A 123 -37.53 -9.51 8.87
CA SER A 123 -38.43 -9.97 7.80
C SER A 123 -38.84 -11.42 8.02
N LYS A 124 -40.12 -11.73 7.82
CA LYS A 124 -40.62 -13.12 7.77
C LYS A 124 -40.38 -13.78 6.41
N LYS A 125 -39.96 -13.00 5.40
CA LYS A 125 -39.63 -13.46 4.04
C LYS A 125 -38.12 -13.54 3.85
N ASN A 126 -37.67 -13.55 2.59
CA ASN A 126 -36.25 -13.53 2.25
C ASN A 126 -35.63 -12.18 2.63
N ALA A 127 -34.45 -12.24 3.24
CA ALA A 127 -33.61 -11.08 3.52
C ALA A 127 -32.33 -11.18 2.69
N SER A 128 -31.69 -10.04 2.41
CA SER A 128 -30.49 -10.03 1.58
C SER A 128 -29.43 -9.06 2.07
N ILE A 129 -28.18 -9.46 1.86
CA ILE A 129 -26.97 -8.65 2.02
C ILE A 129 -26.28 -8.62 0.66
N SER A 130 -26.01 -7.43 0.13
CA SER A 130 -25.34 -7.28 -1.16
C SER A 130 -24.16 -6.32 -1.05
N TYR A 131 -23.14 -6.56 -1.87
CA TYR A 131 -21.98 -5.69 -2.01
C TYR A 131 -21.85 -5.22 -3.46
N VAL A 132 -21.55 -3.94 -3.62
CA VAL A 132 -21.50 -3.31 -4.94
C VAL A 132 -20.20 -3.67 -5.67
N LEU A 133 -20.25 -3.83 -6.99
CA LEU A 133 -19.12 -4.28 -7.82
C LEU A 133 -18.36 -3.16 -8.53
N ASN A 134 -18.85 -1.93 -8.50
CA ASN A 134 -18.25 -0.77 -9.16
C ASN A 134 -17.93 0.41 -8.21
N THR A 135 -18.24 0.24 -6.92
CA THR A 135 -17.85 1.10 -5.81
C THR A 135 -17.75 0.23 -4.55
N ILE A 136 -17.10 0.73 -3.50
CA ILE A 136 -17.15 0.09 -2.19
C ILE A 136 -18.44 0.53 -1.52
N GLY A 137 -19.36 -0.40 -1.31
CA GLY A 137 -20.66 -0.11 -0.76
C GLY A 137 -21.42 -1.38 -0.43
N HIS A 138 -22.39 -1.23 0.46
CA HIS A 138 -23.18 -2.34 0.99
C HIS A 138 -24.66 -2.02 0.89
N LEU A 139 -25.46 -3.02 0.54
CA LEU A 139 -26.92 -2.94 0.46
C LEU A 139 -27.52 -4.00 1.38
N GLN A 140 -28.57 -3.67 2.14
CA GLN A 140 -29.29 -4.66 2.93
C GLN A 140 -30.80 -4.48 2.88
N GLY A 141 -31.53 -5.59 2.99
CA GLY A 141 -32.98 -5.61 3.12
C GLY A 141 -33.45 -6.77 3.99
N GLY A 142 -34.45 -6.53 4.84
CA GLY A 142 -35.02 -7.53 5.73
C GLY A 142 -34.27 -7.76 7.05
N PHE A 143 -33.24 -6.94 7.33
CA PHE A 143 -32.46 -6.95 8.58
C PHE A 143 -32.63 -5.63 9.34
N ASN A 144 -32.70 -5.72 10.67
CA ASN A 144 -32.62 -4.56 11.57
C ASN A 144 -31.19 -3.99 11.54
N TRP A 145 -30.21 -4.89 11.49
CA TRP A 145 -28.80 -4.56 11.33
C TRP A 145 -28.00 -5.75 10.81
N VAL A 146 -26.86 -5.44 10.21
CA VAL A 146 -25.80 -6.40 9.86
C VAL A 146 -24.50 -5.92 10.51
N ASP A 147 -23.86 -6.78 11.29
CA ASP A 147 -22.56 -6.57 11.94
C ASP A 147 -21.45 -7.05 11.01
N GLN A 148 -20.50 -6.17 10.72
CA GLN A 148 -19.40 -6.44 9.79
C GLN A 148 -18.07 -5.94 10.35
N THR A 149 -17.01 -6.65 10.01
CA THR A 149 -15.62 -6.21 10.24
C THR A 149 -14.99 -5.84 8.92
N TRP A 150 -14.62 -4.58 8.79
CA TRP A 150 -13.84 -4.02 7.69
C TRP A 150 -12.37 -3.98 8.11
N GLN A 151 -11.54 -4.80 7.46
CA GLN A 151 -10.14 -4.97 7.80
C GLN A 151 -9.26 -4.72 6.57
N TYR A 152 -8.29 -3.81 6.69
CA TYR A 152 -7.25 -3.65 5.69
C TYR A 152 -6.25 -4.80 5.79
N VAL A 153 -5.97 -5.44 4.65
CA VAL A 153 -5.00 -6.53 4.53
C VAL A 153 -3.98 -6.19 3.44
N ASP A 154 -2.77 -6.72 3.59
CA ASP A 154 -1.69 -6.60 2.61
C ASP A 154 -2.07 -7.41 1.35
N HIS A 155 -2.01 -6.79 0.18
CA HIS A 155 -2.50 -7.37 -1.08
C HIS A 155 -1.75 -8.66 -1.48
N GLU A 156 -0.45 -8.71 -1.25
CA GLU A 156 0.38 -9.84 -1.66
C GLU A 156 0.22 -11.04 -0.72
N THR A 157 0.16 -10.77 0.59
CA THR A 157 0.18 -11.83 1.61
C THR A 157 -1.19 -12.20 2.17
N GLY A 158 -2.20 -11.35 1.98
CA GLY A 158 -3.55 -11.50 2.56
C GLY A 158 -3.59 -11.38 4.09
N LYS A 159 -2.48 -11.00 4.74
CA LYS A 159 -2.37 -10.84 6.19
C LYS A 159 -2.86 -9.44 6.62
N PRO A 160 -3.31 -9.26 7.87
CA PRO A 160 -3.67 -7.94 8.40
C PRO A 160 -2.58 -6.90 8.13
N ALA A 161 -2.96 -5.77 7.54
CA ALA A 161 -2.02 -4.69 7.25
C ALA A 161 -1.66 -3.91 8.52
N HIS A 162 -0.39 -3.54 8.65
CA HIS A 162 0.07 -2.68 9.73
C HIS A 162 -0.03 -1.21 9.31
N ILE A 163 -1.21 -0.61 9.48
CA ILE A 163 -1.43 0.82 9.23
C ILE A 163 -1.56 1.58 10.55
N SER A 164 -1.11 2.84 10.57
CA SER A 164 -1.18 3.69 11.76
C SER A 164 -2.61 4.12 12.10
N GLY A 165 -3.41 4.38 11.08
CA GLY A 165 -4.82 4.69 11.23
C GLY A 165 -5.54 4.84 9.90
N SER A 166 -6.86 4.82 9.98
CA SER A 166 -7.77 5.04 8.86
C SER A 166 -8.86 6.04 9.25
N TYR A 167 -9.62 6.50 8.28
CA TYR A 167 -10.79 7.32 8.55
C TYR A 167 -11.93 6.96 7.59
N MET A 168 -13.13 7.37 7.98
CA MET A 168 -14.33 7.20 7.16
C MET A 168 -15.31 8.32 7.47
N THR A 169 -15.89 8.93 6.43
CA THR A 169 -17.06 9.79 6.60
C THR A 169 -18.29 8.99 6.26
N PHE A 170 -19.05 8.61 7.28
CA PHE A 170 -20.39 8.05 7.13
C PHE A 170 -21.30 9.19 6.68
N ASN A 171 -21.86 9.08 5.48
CA ASN A 171 -22.76 10.07 4.89
C ASN A 171 -24.17 9.51 4.75
N ASP A 172 -25.12 10.40 4.49
CA ASP A 172 -26.54 10.07 4.32
C ASP A 172 -27.15 9.27 5.49
N LEU A 173 -26.77 9.64 6.73
CA LEU A 173 -27.41 9.09 7.93
C LEU A 173 -28.78 9.74 8.10
N ASP A 174 -29.78 9.06 7.53
CA ASP A 174 -31.15 9.52 7.34
C ASP A 174 -32.16 8.40 7.63
N GLY A 175 -33.46 8.68 7.60
CA GLY A 175 -34.52 7.68 7.62
C GLY A 175 -34.36 6.64 8.71
N LEU A 176 -34.01 7.05 9.93
CA LEU A 176 -33.78 6.17 11.08
C LEU A 176 -32.58 5.20 10.94
N GLN A 177 -31.64 5.49 10.04
CA GLN A 177 -30.40 4.74 9.89
C GLN A 177 -29.44 4.99 11.05
N TYR A 178 -28.55 4.02 11.29
CA TYR A 178 -27.53 4.12 12.30
C TYR A 178 -26.27 3.30 11.99
N ILE A 179 -25.18 3.75 12.62
CA ILE A 179 -23.92 3.01 12.75
C ILE A 179 -23.68 2.76 14.23
N GLN A 180 -23.39 1.51 14.61
CA GLN A 180 -23.01 1.17 15.97
C GLN A 180 -21.67 0.43 15.96
N PHE A 181 -20.65 1.10 16.48
CA PHE A 181 -19.30 0.54 16.60
C PHE A 181 -19.22 -0.46 17.73
N SER A 182 -18.47 -1.54 17.51
CA SER A 182 -18.12 -2.46 18.59
C SER A 182 -17.34 -1.73 19.70
N ARG A 183 -17.23 -2.37 20.87
CA ARG A 183 -16.48 -1.81 22.00
C ARG A 183 -15.01 -1.56 21.64
N GLU A 184 -14.38 -2.51 20.96
CA GLU A 184 -12.99 -2.41 20.49
C GLU A 184 -12.83 -1.27 19.48
N THR A 185 -13.73 -1.18 18.50
CA THR A 185 -13.70 -0.07 17.52
C THR A 185 -13.89 1.28 18.22
N THR A 186 -14.83 1.38 19.17
CA THR A 186 -15.09 2.60 19.94
C THR A 186 -13.86 3.07 20.75
N LYS A 187 -13.08 2.15 21.31
CA LYS A 187 -11.81 2.48 21.98
C LYS A 187 -10.80 3.07 20.99
N ASN A 188 -10.77 2.53 19.78
CA ASN A 188 -9.84 2.92 18.71
C ASN A 188 -10.27 4.18 17.94
N ILE A 189 -11.48 4.70 18.15
CA ILE A 189 -11.85 6.02 17.64
C ILE A 189 -11.08 7.07 18.44
N ASP A 190 -10.21 7.83 17.77
CA ASP A 190 -9.46 8.90 18.42
C ASP A 190 -10.25 10.21 18.44
N LYS A 191 -10.96 10.50 17.34
CA LYS A 191 -11.75 11.71 17.16
C LYS A 191 -12.85 11.50 16.13
N MET A 192 -13.94 12.23 16.27
CA MET A 192 -15.00 12.37 15.28
C MET A 192 -15.24 13.84 14.94
N TYR A 193 -15.61 14.10 13.69
CA TYR A 193 -16.00 15.43 13.23
C TYR A 193 -17.44 15.45 12.73
N VAL A 194 -18.14 16.51 13.09
CA VAL A 194 -19.51 16.77 12.65
C VAL A 194 -19.68 18.24 12.30
N SER A 195 -20.60 18.56 11.40
CA SER A 195 -20.94 19.96 11.12
C SER A 195 -21.66 20.61 12.31
N ASN A 196 -21.59 21.94 12.40
CA ASN A 196 -22.23 22.67 13.51
C ASN A 196 -23.76 22.48 13.56
N ASN A 197 -24.38 22.32 12.39
CA ASN A 197 -25.81 22.07 12.23
C ASN A 197 -26.14 20.57 12.13
N THR A 198 -25.25 19.69 12.59
CA THR A 198 -25.49 18.24 12.57
C THR A 198 -26.80 17.87 13.25
N TRP A 199 -27.50 16.91 12.68
CA TRP A 199 -28.78 16.42 13.17
C TRP A 199 -28.72 15.00 13.73
N VAL A 200 -27.55 14.36 13.68
CA VAL A 200 -27.39 12.99 14.16
C VAL A 200 -27.15 13.02 15.66
N ASP A 201 -27.66 11.98 16.31
CA ASP A 201 -27.53 11.78 17.73
C ASP A 201 -26.54 10.65 18.02
N GLY A 202 -25.92 10.72 19.19
CA GLY A 202 -25.04 9.69 19.74
C GLY A 202 -25.70 8.98 20.92
N SER A 203 -25.30 7.73 21.16
CA SER A 203 -25.53 7.02 22.41
C SER A 203 -24.36 6.09 22.69
N ASN A 204 -24.05 5.84 23.97
CA ASN A 204 -23.02 4.88 24.36
C ASN A 204 -23.61 3.90 25.36
N GLN A 205 -23.60 2.62 25.01
CA GLN A 205 -24.08 1.55 25.88
C GLN A 205 -22.99 0.49 26.01
N ASN A 206 -22.52 0.27 27.24
CA ASN A 206 -21.47 -0.71 27.56
C ASN A 206 -20.18 -0.57 26.72
N GLY A 207 -19.86 0.65 26.29
CA GLY A 207 -18.68 0.95 25.48
C GLY A 207 -18.88 0.77 23.97
N GLU A 208 -20.06 0.35 23.51
CA GLU A 208 -20.43 0.42 22.09
C GLU A 208 -21.03 1.80 21.81
N PHE A 209 -20.44 2.52 20.85
CA PHE A 209 -20.91 3.84 20.46
C PHE A 209 -21.79 3.77 19.22
N ARG A 210 -23.00 4.31 19.34
CA ARG A 210 -23.99 4.34 18.28
C ARG A 210 -24.27 5.78 17.84
N ILE A 211 -24.27 5.99 16.53
CA ILE A 211 -24.61 7.23 15.84
C ILE A 211 -25.88 6.97 15.05
N SER A 212 -26.89 7.83 15.16
CA SER A 212 -28.20 7.58 14.55
C SER A 212 -28.90 8.86 14.11
N GLU A 213 -29.67 8.75 13.03
CA GLU A 213 -30.81 9.65 12.81
C GLU A 213 -32.02 9.06 13.55
N VAL A 214 -32.74 9.86 14.34
CA VAL A 214 -33.81 9.34 15.25
C VAL A 214 -35.18 9.98 15.01
N ASN A 215 -35.30 10.87 14.02
CA ASN A 215 -36.49 11.66 13.75
C ASN A 215 -37.12 11.37 12.37
N ASP A 216 -36.65 10.35 11.65
CA ASP A 216 -37.12 9.93 10.33
C ASP A 216 -37.00 11.04 9.26
N LYS A 217 -35.85 11.73 9.28
CA LYS A 217 -35.52 12.81 8.35
C LYS A 217 -34.76 12.27 7.13
N VAL A 218 -34.92 12.92 5.98
CA VAL A 218 -34.28 12.50 4.71
C VAL A 218 -33.17 13.47 4.31
N SER A 219 -32.01 12.94 3.93
CA SER A 219 -30.88 13.73 3.42
C SER A 219 -30.47 13.31 2.01
N LYS A 220 -29.40 13.93 1.52
CA LYS A 220 -28.65 13.51 0.35
C LYS A 220 -27.21 13.18 0.73
N ASP A 221 -26.53 12.49 -0.18
CA ASP A 221 -25.15 12.07 -0.03
C ASP A 221 -24.18 13.19 0.39
N GLU A 222 -24.39 14.43 -0.06
CA GLU A 222 -23.50 15.57 0.23
C GLU A 222 -23.93 16.45 1.41
N ASP A 223 -25.05 16.13 2.08
CA ASP A 223 -25.59 16.94 3.17
C ASP A 223 -24.74 16.81 4.44
N LYS A 224 -23.85 17.78 4.69
CA LYS A 224 -22.91 17.79 5.82
C LYS A 224 -23.57 17.67 7.21
N PHE A 225 -24.86 17.98 7.36
CA PHE A 225 -25.58 17.81 8.64
C PHE A 225 -25.91 16.35 8.96
N ALA A 226 -25.93 15.48 7.95
CA ALA A 226 -26.18 14.04 8.04
C ALA A 226 -24.89 13.20 7.98
N MET A 227 -23.73 13.83 8.19
CA MET A 227 -22.42 13.19 8.10
C MET A 227 -21.72 13.11 9.46
N VAL A 228 -20.96 12.04 9.65
CA VAL A 228 -19.95 11.94 10.71
C VAL A 228 -18.65 11.39 10.14
N THR A 229 -17.55 12.12 10.29
CA THR A 229 -16.21 11.57 10.03
C THR A 229 -15.67 10.97 11.31
N ALA A 230 -15.23 9.71 11.29
CA ALA A 230 -14.53 9.08 12.39
C ALA A 230 -13.07 8.77 12.01
N LEU A 231 -12.15 9.06 12.93
CA LEU A 231 -10.71 8.78 12.81
C LEU A 231 -10.36 7.58 13.69
N PHE A 232 -9.88 6.49 13.08
CA PHE A 232 -9.62 5.21 13.74
C PHE A 232 -8.12 4.92 13.83
N SER A 233 -7.68 4.46 14.99
CA SER A 233 -6.37 3.82 15.16
C SER A 233 -6.40 2.37 14.64
N GLY A 234 -5.36 1.98 13.90
CA GLY A 234 -5.20 0.61 13.41
C GLY A 234 -5.92 0.33 12.09
N ASN A 235 -6.05 -0.96 11.77
CA ASN A 235 -6.44 -1.47 10.46
C ASN A 235 -7.85 -2.09 10.39
N GLU A 236 -8.60 -2.06 11.49
CA GLU A 236 -9.85 -2.80 11.64
C GLU A 236 -10.96 -1.92 12.22
N ILE A 237 -12.13 -1.99 11.60
CA ILE A 237 -13.35 -1.30 12.02
C ILE A 237 -14.47 -2.34 12.04
N GLN A 238 -14.96 -2.68 13.22
CA GLN A 238 -16.16 -3.49 13.38
C GLN A 238 -17.35 -2.61 13.75
N PHE A 239 -18.42 -2.71 12.96
CA PHE A 239 -19.64 -1.95 13.17
C PHE A 239 -20.88 -2.69 12.68
N LYS A 240 -22.00 -2.36 13.31
CA LYS A 240 -23.34 -2.64 12.80
C LYS A 240 -23.78 -1.46 11.96
N TRP A 241 -24.28 -1.74 10.76
CA TRP A 241 -25.12 -0.79 10.05
C TRP A 241 -26.56 -1.29 10.06
N GLY A 242 -27.49 -0.39 10.36
CA GLY A 242 -28.88 -0.76 10.56
C GLY A 242 -29.83 0.41 10.40
N LYS A 243 -31.11 0.08 10.54
CA LYS A 243 -32.22 1.02 10.48
C LYS A 243 -33.23 0.66 11.56
N GLU A 244 -33.76 1.65 12.28
CA GLU A 244 -34.88 1.42 13.18
C GLU A 244 -36.20 1.40 12.41
N TYR A 245 -37.06 0.45 12.74
CA TYR A 245 -38.41 0.35 12.18
C TYR A 245 -39.43 0.60 13.31
N PRO A 246 -40.04 1.80 13.38
CA PRO A 246 -41.05 2.09 14.38
C PRO A 246 -42.18 1.06 14.30
N SER A 247 -42.74 0.66 15.45
CA SER A 247 -43.80 -0.36 15.55
C SER A 247 -44.99 -0.13 14.61
N ASN A 248 -45.24 1.12 14.23
CA ASN A 248 -46.38 1.58 13.46
C ASN A 248 -46.14 1.44 11.93
N ASN A 249 -44.87 1.36 11.51
CA ASN A 249 -44.42 1.20 10.12
C ASN A 249 -43.71 -0.16 9.89
N TYR A 250 -43.76 -1.05 10.89
CA TYR A 250 -43.21 -2.39 10.83
C TYR A 250 -44.03 -3.25 9.86
N THR A 251 -43.47 -3.53 8.69
CA THR A 251 -44.06 -4.42 7.68
C THR A 251 -43.23 -5.70 7.57
N PRO A 252 -43.50 -6.72 8.42
CA PRO A 252 -42.75 -7.98 8.43
C PRO A 252 -42.91 -8.79 7.13
N GLU A 253 -43.78 -8.34 6.23
CA GLU A 253 -44.02 -8.93 4.91
C GLU A 253 -43.16 -8.32 3.78
N LYS A 254 -42.32 -7.30 4.05
CA LYS A 254 -41.35 -6.80 3.06
C LYS A 254 -40.21 -7.79 2.89
N SER A 255 -40.01 -8.24 1.66
CA SER A 255 -38.88 -9.07 1.22
C SER A 255 -37.83 -8.18 0.56
N TRP A 256 -36.60 -8.66 0.41
CA TRP A 256 -35.50 -7.87 -0.19
C TRP A 256 -35.80 -7.39 -1.62
N ASP A 257 -36.70 -8.08 -2.33
CA ASP A 257 -37.22 -7.70 -3.66
C ASP A 257 -38.13 -6.45 -3.63
N THR A 258 -38.53 -5.98 -2.45
CA THR A 258 -39.32 -4.74 -2.27
C THR A 258 -38.46 -3.51 -1.94
N GLY A 259 -37.14 -3.68 -1.76
CA GLY A 259 -36.19 -2.59 -1.57
C GLY A 259 -34.98 -2.97 -0.71
N LEU A 260 -33.79 -2.54 -1.14
CA LEU A 260 -32.56 -2.55 -0.35
C LEU A 260 -32.22 -1.12 0.06
N TYR A 261 -31.76 -0.95 1.29
CA TYR A 261 -31.16 0.30 1.76
C TYR A 261 -29.67 0.27 1.42
N TYR A 262 -29.09 1.44 1.13
CA TYR A 262 -27.67 1.58 0.79
C TYR A 262 -26.88 2.16 1.96
N PHE A 263 -25.71 1.58 2.22
CA PHE A 263 -24.70 2.14 3.10
C PHE A 263 -23.68 2.93 2.26
N GLY A 264 -23.60 4.23 2.52
CA GLY A 264 -22.62 5.13 1.93
C GLY A 264 -21.48 5.48 2.88
N PHE A 265 -20.31 5.70 2.30
CA PHE A 265 -19.25 6.47 2.93
C PHE A 265 -18.50 7.27 1.87
N ILE A 266 -17.86 8.36 2.30
CA ILE A 266 -17.02 9.21 1.45
C ILE A 266 -15.67 9.51 2.12
N GLY A 267 -14.71 9.98 1.32
CA GLY A 267 -13.38 10.36 1.80
C GLY A 267 -13.24 11.84 2.15
N GLU A 268 -14.21 12.67 1.76
CA GLU A 268 -14.29 14.05 2.13
C GLU A 268 -14.70 14.17 3.60
N LYS A 269 -14.07 15.11 4.30
CA LYS A 269 -14.26 15.34 5.74
C LYS A 269 -14.29 16.83 6.01
N PRO A 270 -14.94 17.30 7.09
CA PRO A 270 -15.13 18.73 7.33
C PRO A 270 -13.85 19.44 7.85
N VAL A 271 -12.68 18.87 7.61
CA VAL A 271 -11.36 19.41 7.94
C VAL A 271 -10.36 19.09 6.84
N ARG A 272 -9.35 19.95 6.67
CA ARG A 272 -8.19 19.63 5.82
C ARG A 272 -7.38 18.47 6.40
N THR A 273 -6.66 17.75 5.56
CA THR A 273 -5.63 16.79 5.99
C THR A 273 -4.27 17.46 6.10
N GLU A 274 -3.50 17.08 7.11
CA GLU A 274 -2.04 17.26 7.09
C GLU A 274 -1.44 16.61 5.83
N VAL A 275 -0.22 17.01 5.46
CA VAL A 275 0.48 16.34 4.35
C VAL A 275 0.70 14.88 4.73
N LEU A 276 0.18 13.96 3.92
CA LEU A 276 0.39 12.53 4.12
C LEU A 276 1.86 12.18 3.89
N ARG A 277 2.34 11.13 4.54
CA ARG A 277 3.74 10.72 4.41
C ARG A 277 3.95 10.08 3.03
N PRO A 278 4.81 10.65 2.17
CA PRO A 278 5.16 10.01 0.91
C PRO A 278 6.14 8.86 1.15
N THR A 279 6.21 7.93 0.21
CA THR A 279 7.12 6.79 0.25
C THR A 279 8.02 6.79 -0.96
N LYS A 280 9.26 6.35 -0.79
CA LYS A 280 10.19 6.08 -1.89
C LYS A 280 10.64 4.63 -1.87
N LEU A 281 10.56 3.97 -3.01
CA LEU A 281 10.99 2.59 -3.21
C LEU A 281 11.85 2.48 -4.48
N ILE A 282 12.55 1.36 -4.61
CA ILE A 282 13.44 1.06 -5.73
C ILE A 282 12.93 -0.18 -6.46
N ASP A 283 12.95 -0.11 -7.78
CA ASP A 283 12.76 -1.25 -8.69
C ASP A 283 14.01 -1.39 -9.59
N ASP A 284 14.62 -2.57 -9.66
CA ASP A 284 15.68 -2.90 -10.63
C ASP A 284 15.32 -4.16 -11.44
N LYS A 285 16.28 -4.97 -11.87
CA LYS A 285 16.01 -6.17 -12.67
C LYS A 285 15.24 -7.23 -11.89
N ASP A 286 15.61 -7.48 -10.64
CA ASP A 286 15.20 -8.63 -9.82
C ASP A 286 14.64 -8.25 -8.44
N GLU A 287 14.88 -7.03 -7.97
CA GLU A 287 14.35 -6.45 -6.74
C GLU A 287 13.26 -5.42 -7.08
N LYS A 288 12.05 -5.59 -6.51
CA LYS A 288 10.89 -4.73 -6.77
C LYS A 288 10.35 -4.13 -5.48
N GLN A 289 10.02 -2.84 -5.54
CA GLN A 289 9.39 -2.11 -4.44
C GLN A 289 10.17 -2.24 -3.10
N VAL A 290 11.50 -2.22 -3.17
CA VAL A 290 12.40 -2.37 -2.02
C VAL A 290 12.94 -1.03 -1.53
N LYS A 291 13.33 -0.95 -0.26
CA LYS A 291 14.02 0.24 0.31
C LYS A 291 15.53 0.21 0.04
N GLN A 292 16.07 -0.96 -0.27
CA GLN A 292 17.47 -1.16 -0.59
C GLN A 292 17.59 -2.20 -1.69
N ASN A 293 18.44 -1.93 -2.68
CA ASN A 293 18.77 -2.85 -3.76
C ASN A 293 20.29 -2.94 -3.99
N THR A 294 20.74 -3.91 -4.78
CA THR A 294 22.15 -4.10 -5.16
C THR A 294 22.29 -4.27 -6.66
N ILE A 295 22.87 -3.27 -7.32
CA ILE A 295 23.15 -3.36 -8.76
C ILE A 295 24.47 -4.06 -9.04
N GLN A 296 24.51 -4.84 -10.13
CA GLN A 296 25.66 -5.65 -10.52
C GLN A 296 26.67 -4.86 -11.36
N THR A 297 26.21 -3.86 -12.11
CA THR A 297 27.08 -3.03 -12.99
C THR A 297 26.72 -1.55 -12.87
N LYS A 298 27.65 -0.64 -13.16
CA LYS A 298 27.35 0.81 -13.17
C LYS A 298 26.25 1.19 -14.16
N ASN A 299 26.19 0.48 -15.28
CA ASN A 299 25.26 0.77 -16.37
C ASN A 299 23.87 0.14 -16.17
N GLU A 300 23.70 -0.63 -15.10
CA GLU A 300 22.40 -1.19 -14.74
C GLU A 300 21.41 -0.07 -14.43
N ILE A 301 20.25 -0.13 -15.07
CA ILE A 301 19.18 0.84 -14.88
C ILE A 301 18.29 0.34 -13.75
N PHE A 302 18.10 1.19 -12.75
CA PHE A 302 17.11 1.01 -11.69
C PHE A 302 16.18 2.23 -11.67
N SER A 303 15.06 2.13 -10.96
CA SER A 303 14.03 3.16 -10.92
C SER A 303 13.70 3.53 -9.48
N TYR A 304 13.61 4.83 -9.20
CA TYR A 304 12.94 5.33 -8.02
C TYR A 304 11.44 5.45 -8.28
N ASP A 305 10.64 4.96 -7.33
CA ASP A 305 9.19 5.14 -7.28
C ASP A 305 8.84 5.97 -6.05
N ILE A 306 8.38 7.20 -6.26
CA ILE A 306 7.97 8.12 -5.20
C ILE A 306 6.45 8.18 -5.22
N SER A 307 5.81 7.62 -4.20
CA SER A 307 4.36 7.56 -4.07
C SER A 307 3.82 8.52 -3.03
N HIS A 308 2.71 9.17 -3.35
CA HIS A 308 1.96 10.02 -2.40
C HIS A 308 0.47 10.02 -2.71
N THR A 309 -0.34 9.79 -1.68
CA THR A 309 -1.80 9.88 -1.75
C THR A 309 -2.25 11.32 -1.51
N VAL A 310 -3.01 11.87 -2.45
CA VAL A 310 -3.74 13.12 -2.26
C VAL A 310 -5.13 12.74 -1.71
N PRO A 311 -5.43 13.02 -0.42
CA PRO A 311 -6.71 12.67 0.19
C PRO A 311 -7.89 13.33 -0.54
N ASN A 312 -9.07 12.72 -0.42
CA ASN A 312 -10.32 13.38 -0.81
C ASN A 312 -10.56 14.61 0.09
N GLU A 313 -10.90 15.72 -0.53
CA GLU A 313 -11.09 17.00 0.12
C GLU A 313 -12.32 17.71 -0.44
N TRP A 314 -13.03 18.46 0.42
CA TRP A 314 -14.03 19.39 -0.08
C TRP A 314 -13.36 20.56 -0.80
N LYS A 315 -14.10 21.24 -1.69
CA LYS A 315 -13.60 22.34 -2.51
C LYS A 315 -12.93 23.45 -1.69
N GLU A 316 -13.43 23.75 -0.49
CA GLU A 316 -12.82 24.72 0.43
C GLU A 316 -11.43 24.34 0.95
N PHE A 317 -11.03 23.07 0.83
CA PHE A 317 -9.74 22.53 1.26
C PHE A 317 -8.82 22.14 0.10
N PHE A 318 -9.20 22.47 -1.15
CA PHE A 318 -8.34 22.27 -2.30
C PHE A 318 -7.01 23.02 -2.15
N TYR A 319 -5.95 22.39 -2.63
CA TYR A 319 -4.58 22.82 -2.48
C TYR A 319 -4.32 24.06 -3.34
N LYS A 320 -3.49 24.96 -2.83
CA LYS A 320 -2.95 26.11 -3.56
C LYS A 320 -1.72 25.72 -4.36
N SER A 321 -0.91 24.80 -3.83
CA SER A 321 0.24 24.23 -4.53
C SER A 321 0.48 22.78 -4.15
N TYR A 322 1.00 21.99 -5.10
CA TYR A 322 1.41 20.62 -4.90
C TYR A 322 2.57 20.26 -5.84
N LYS A 323 3.63 19.65 -5.31
CA LYS A 323 4.82 19.26 -6.08
C LYS A 323 5.43 17.95 -5.62
N PHE A 324 5.94 17.19 -6.59
CA PHE A 324 6.99 16.20 -6.38
C PHE A 324 8.35 16.86 -6.56
N VAL A 325 9.29 16.64 -5.64
CA VAL A 325 10.67 17.15 -5.71
C VAL A 325 11.66 16.04 -5.36
N ASP A 326 12.69 15.83 -6.19
CA ASP A 326 13.76 14.86 -5.96
C ASP A 326 15.09 15.42 -6.47
N ASP A 327 16.04 15.63 -5.57
CA ASP A 327 17.42 15.93 -5.93
C ASP A 327 18.18 14.62 -6.12
N VAL A 328 18.09 14.06 -7.33
CA VAL A 328 18.71 12.78 -7.69
C VAL A 328 20.23 12.90 -7.48
N PRO A 329 20.88 11.99 -6.72
CA PRO A 329 22.30 12.06 -6.43
C PRO A 329 23.16 12.33 -7.66
N SER A 330 24.11 13.25 -7.57
CA SER A 330 24.90 13.72 -8.72
C SER A 330 25.75 12.65 -9.39
N VAL A 331 26.01 11.53 -8.70
CA VAL A 331 26.67 10.33 -9.24
C VAL A 331 25.79 9.52 -10.18
N LEU A 332 24.48 9.78 -10.17
CA LEU A 332 23.51 9.16 -11.06
C LEU A 332 23.21 10.09 -12.24
N GLU A 333 22.93 9.47 -13.38
CA GLU A 333 22.27 10.11 -14.50
C GLU A 333 20.85 9.59 -14.65
N ILE A 334 19.97 10.47 -15.10
CA ILE A 334 18.55 10.18 -15.33
C ILE A 334 18.40 9.60 -16.74
N VAL A 335 17.68 8.49 -16.84
CA VAL A 335 17.52 7.73 -18.07
C VAL A 335 16.11 7.91 -18.61
N GLY A 336 15.97 8.78 -19.61
CA GLY A 336 14.68 9.16 -20.18
C GLY A 336 13.94 10.19 -19.33
N GLU A 337 12.69 10.47 -19.69
CA GLU A 337 11.88 11.45 -18.96
C GLU A 337 11.15 10.81 -17.78
N PRO A 338 11.16 11.42 -16.58
CA PRO A 338 10.32 11.00 -15.48
C PRO A 338 8.82 11.01 -15.85
N SER A 339 8.04 10.19 -15.16
CA SER A 339 6.59 10.12 -15.41
C SER A 339 5.81 10.00 -14.11
N ILE A 340 4.57 10.52 -14.11
CA ILE A 340 3.64 10.38 -12.99
C ILE A 340 2.52 9.44 -13.39
N ILE A 341 2.38 8.35 -12.67
CA ILE A 341 1.37 7.32 -12.87
C ILE A 341 0.37 7.35 -11.72
N ASN A 342 -0.93 7.19 -11.98
CA ASN A 342 -1.94 7.07 -10.91
C ASN A 342 -2.12 5.63 -10.42
N GLU A 343 -2.95 5.41 -9.41
CA GLU A 343 -3.20 4.09 -8.82
C GLU A 343 -3.76 3.05 -9.80
N ALA A 344 -4.43 3.51 -10.88
CA ALA A 344 -4.95 2.68 -11.95
C ALA A 344 -3.90 2.31 -13.03
N GLY A 345 -2.65 2.73 -12.87
CA GLY A 345 -1.57 2.48 -13.84
C GLY A 345 -1.59 3.42 -15.05
N LYS A 346 -2.41 4.48 -15.03
CA LYS A 346 -2.49 5.45 -16.12
C LYS A 346 -1.43 6.54 -15.95
N ASN A 347 -0.72 6.87 -17.02
CA ASN A 347 0.14 8.06 -17.06
C ASN A 347 -0.71 9.32 -17.01
N VAL A 348 -0.44 10.17 -16.03
CA VAL A 348 -1.14 11.42 -15.72
C VAL A 348 -0.16 12.60 -15.63
N SER A 349 1.05 12.48 -16.22
CA SER A 349 2.05 13.54 -16.25
C SER A 349 1.49 14.86 -16.81
N GLU A 350 0.48 14.81 -17.68
CA GLU A 350 -0.17 16.01 -18.22
C GLU A 350 -0.86 16.88 -17.17
N LYS A 351 -1.17 16.35 -15.97
CA LYS A 351 -1.71 17.10 -14.84
C LYS A 351 -0.66 18.05 -14.21
N PHE A 352 0.61 17.89 -14.57
CA PHE A 352 1.76 18.55 -13.97
C PHE A 352 2.57 19.35 -15.01
N GLU A 353 3.30 20.34 -14.53
CA GLU A 353 4.35 21.07 -15.24
C GLU A 353 5.70 20.50 -14.81
N ASN A 354 6.49 20.05 -15.79
CA ASN A 354 7.87 19.60 -15.58
C ASN A 354 8.79 20.82 -15.58
N ILE A 355 9.40 21.11 -14.44
CA ILE A 355 10.35 22.22 -14.24
C ILE A 355 11.71 21.71 -13.78
N SER A 356 11.99 20.44 -14.08
CA SER A 356 13.23 19.76 -13.75
C SER A 356 14.44 20.40 -14.45
N SER A 357 15.59 20.34 -13.80
CA SER A 357 16.87 20.80 -14.35
C SER A 357 18.00 19.90 -13.87
N ASN A 358 18.73 19.29 -14.81
CA ASN A 358 19.81 18.34 -14.51
C ASN A 358 19.34 17.20 -13.58
N ASN A 359 19.93 17.12 -12.40
CA ASN A 359 19.65 16.13 -11.36
C ASN A 359 18.51 16.56 -10.41
N HIS A 360 18.00 17.80 -10.54
CA HIS A 360 16.85 18.27 -9.79
C HIS A 360 15.57 17.96 -10.57
N ILE A 361 14.73 17.07 -10.02
CA ILE A 361 13.43 16.73 -10.58
C ILE A 361 12.34 17.45 -9.80
N GLU A 362 11.59 18.33 -10.47
CA GLU A 362 10.43 19.01 -9.89
C GLU A 362 9.24 18.94 -10.86
N TYR A 363 8.14 18.35 -10.41
CA TYR A 363 6.86 18.34 -11.12
C TYR A 363 5.79 19.01 -10.28
N ARG A 364 5.23 20.09 -10.81
CA ARG A 364 4.24 20.93 -10.13
C ARG A 364 2.85 20.68 -10.69
N ALA A 365 1.87 20.38 -9.85
CA ALA A 365 0.48 20.26 -10.30
C ALA A 365 -0.01 21.61 -10.84
N LYS A 366 -0.66 21.60 -12.00
CA LYS A 366 -1.21 22.81 -12.63
C LYS A 366 -2.35 23.40 -11.78
N ASN A 367 -2.49 24.72 -11.75
CA ASN A 367 -3.62 25.38 -11.07
C ASN A 367 -4.99 24.90 -11.59
N SER A 368 -5.09 24.62 -12.90
CA SER A 368 -6.30 24.07 -13.52
C SER A 368 -6.59 22.62 -13.13
N THR A 369 -5.59 21.88 -12.67
CA THR A 369 -5.73 20.55 -12.07
C THR A 369 -6.19 20.68 -10.62
N LEU A 370 -5.51 21.51 -9.82
CA LEU A 370 -5.77 21.66 -8.37
C LEU A 370 -7.17 22.19 -8.03
N SER A 371 -7.80 22.89 -8.96
CA SER A 371 -9.18 23.40 -8.81
C SER A 371 -10.28 22.37 -9.11
N LYS A 372 -9.93 21.14 -9.51
CA LYS A 372 -10.87 20.07 -9.86
C LYS A 372 -10.84 18.95 -8.81
N SER A 373 -12.02 18.41 -8.47
CA SER A 373 -12.15 17.28 -7.55
C SER A 373 -11.43 16.01 -8.03
N ASP A 374 -11.33 15.78 -9.34
CA ASP A 374 -10.61 14.64 -9.97
C ASP A 374 -9.08 14.62 -9.68
N PHE A 375 -8.52 15.63 -9.03
CA PHE A 375 -7.15 15.55 -8.53
C PHE A 375 -7.04 14.83 -7.19
N TYR A 376 -8.11 14.84 -6.39
CA TYR A 376 -8.17 14.38 -5.01
C TYR A 376 -8.71 12.95 -4.93
N GLY A 377 -8.37 12.23 -3.87
CA GLY A 377 -8.73 10.82 -3.70
C GLY A 377 -7.85 9.83 -4.45
N HIS A 378 -6.71 10.29 -4.99
CA HIS A 378 -5.84 9.50 -5.86
C HIS A 378 -4.45 9.32 -5.25
N THR A 379 -3.77 8.23 -5.65
CA THR A 379 -2.36 8.01 -5.34
C THR A 379 -1.53 8.20 -6.60
N TYR A 380 -0.53 9.08 -6.52
CA TYR A 380 0.36 9.39 -7.63
C TYR A 380 1.75 8.82 -7.37
N HIS A 381 2.35 8.24 -8.40
CA HIS A 381 3.67 7.62 -8.41
C HIS A 381 4.57 8.34 -9.41
N MET A 382 5.57 9.08 -8.92
CA MET A 382 6.63 9.63 -9.75
C MET A 382 7.71 8.56 -9.97
N LYS A 383 7.90 8.16 -11.22
CA LYS A 383 8.89 7.16 -11.65
C LYS A 383 10.09 7.86 -12.28
N ILE A 384 11.27 7.67 -11.70
CA ILE A 384 12.54 8.23 -12.17
C ILE A 384 13.51 7.08 -12.44
N LYS A 385 13.84 6.83 -13.71
CA LYS A 385 14.85 5.83 -14.10
C LYS A 385 16.23 6.45 -14.03
N VAL A 386 17.19 5.71 -13.47
CA VAL A 386 18.55 6.18 -13.22
C VAL A 386 19.57 5.06 -13.43
N ARG A 387 20.83 5.43 -13.61
CA ARG A 387 22.00 4.54 -13.49
C ARG A 387 23.21 5.34 -13.01
N ILE A 388 24.26 4.65 -12.56
CA ILE A 388 25.51 5.33 -12.16
C ILE A 388 26.19 5.90 -13.41
N LYS A 389 26.60 7.18 -13.36
CA LYS A 389 27.38 7.81 -14.43
C LYS A 389 28.68 7.05 -14.63
N SER A 390 29.02 6.74 -15.89
CA SER A 390 30.19 5.95 -16.25
C SER A 390 31.52 6.49 -15.70
N ASN A 391 31.65 7.83 -15.63
CA ASN A 391 32.84 8.52 -15.13
C ASN A 391 32.88 8.68 -13.59
N THR A 392 31.90 8.15 -12.86
CA THR A 392 31.90 8.21 -11.39
C THR A 392 33.01 7.34 -10.82
N ASP A 393 33.90 7.94 -10.03
CA ASP A 393 34.90 7.22 -9.24
C ASP A 393 34.30 6.77 -7.89
N VAL A 394 33.88 5.51 -7.83
CA VAL A 394 33.24 4.92 -6.63
C VAL A 394 34.25 4.34 -5.64
N GLU A 395 35.49 4.05 -6.08
CA GLU A 395 36.47 3.32 -5.28
C GLU A 395 36.95 4.11 -4.05
N LYS A 396 36.82 5.45 -4.11
CA LYS A 396 37.20 6.35 -3.01
C LYS A 396 36.26 6.31 -1.81
N ASN A 397 35.06 5.75 -1.95
CA ASN A 397 33.98 5.86 -0.95
C ASN A 397 33.29 4.52 -0.71
N LEU A 398 34.07 3.43 -0.68
CA LEU A 398 33.57 2.11 -0.34
C LEU A 398 33.46 1.95 1.18
N ASP A 399 32.48 1.19 1.63
CA ASP A 399 32.44 0.71 3.01
C ASP A 399 33.45 -0.44 3.25
N ASN A 400 33.47 -0.96 4.47
CA ASN A 400 34.36 -2.06 4.86
C ASN A 400 34.10 -3.37 4.10
N ASP A 401 32.90 -3.54 3.54
CA ASP A 401 32.50 -4.71 2.76
C ASP A 401 32.76 -4.52 1.25
N GLY A 402 33.30 -3.36 0.85
CA GLY A 402 33.62 -2.99 -0.52
C GLY A 402 32.44 -2.45 -1.32
N TYR A 403 31.35 -2.02 -0.68
CA TYR A 403 30.18 -1.44 -1.34
C TYR A 403 30.23 0.09 -1.36
N TYR A 404 29.91 0.63 -2.52
CA TYR A 404 29.50 2.01 -2.70
C TYR A 404 28.00 2.14 -2.45
N HIS A 405 27.58 3.19 -1.73
CA HIS A 405 26.18 3.42 -1.37
C HIS A 405 25.66 4.71 -1.99
N VAL A 406 24.59 4.62 -2.77
CA VAL A 406 23.85 5.77 -3.28
C VAL A 406 22.58 5.93 -2.47
N ARG A 407 22.53 6.97 -1.64
CA ARG A 407 21.38 7.31 -0.80
C ARG A 407 20.52 8.34 -1.50
N ASN A 408 19.19 8.20 -1.44
CA ASN A 408 18.29 9.19 -2.01
C ASN A 408 17.02 9.37 -1.16
N ILE A 409 16.54 10.62 -1.05
CA ILE A 409 15.31 11.05 -0.37
C ILE A 409 14.58 12.01 -1.31
N ALA A 410 13.27 11.85 -1.44
CA ALA A 410 12.43 12.80 -2.19
C ALA A 410 11.51 13.57 -1.24
N ASN A 411 10.83 14.59 -1.76
CA ASN A 411 9.93 15.44 -1.01
C ASN A 411 8.60 15.64 -1.74
N ILE A 412 7.53 15.77 -0.96
CA ILE A 412 6.28 16.37 -1.38
C ILE A 412 6.18 17.75 -0.77
N GLU A 413 5.91 18.76 -1.60
CA GLU A 413 5.57 20.11 -1.14
C GLU A 413 4.10 20.39 -1.41
N LYS A 414 3.35 20.72 -0.35
CA LYS A 414 1.94 21.12 -0.42
C LYS A 414 1.75 22.42 0.36
N ASP A 415 1.24 23.46 -0.28
CA ASP A 415 0.92 24.75 0.36
C ASP A 415 2.07 25.29 1.23
N ASN A 416 3.31 25.19 0.72
CA ASN A 416 4.56 25.56 1.40
C ASN A 416 4.93 24.71 2.62
N ARG A 417 4.31 23.54 2.80
CA ARG A 417 4.72 22.52 3.77
C ARG A 417 5.42 21.39 3.02
N THR A 418 6.56 20.97 3.54
CA THR A 418 7.37 19.89 2.96
C THR A 418 7.27 18.63 3.82
N MET A 419 7.11 17.48 3.17
CA MET A 419 7.19 16.17 3.80
C MET A 419 8.15 15.29 3.00
N SER A 420 9.18 14.77 3.66
CA SER A 420 10.17 13.89 3.03
C SER A 420 9.72 12.44 3.02
N THR A 421 10.21 11.68 2.04
CA THR A 421 10.08 10.23 1.99
C THR A 421 11.00 9.57 3.02
N ASN A 422 10.88 8.25 3.17
CA ASN A 422 11.99 7.45 3.69
C ASN A 422 13.24 7.59 2.79
N GLU A 423 14.41 7.31 3.37
CA GLU A 423 15.64 7.09 2.61
C GLU A 423 15.58 5.74 1.90
N VAL A 424 16.14 5.70 0.69
CA VAL A 424 16.43 4.46 -0.04
C VAL A 424 17.92 4.38 -0.37
N ILE A 425 18.44 3.15 -0.48
CA ILE A 425 19.88 2.89 -0.65
C ILE A 425 20.11 1.92 -1.82
N THR A 426 20.85 2.36 -2.83
CA THR A 426 21.37 1.46 -3.88
C THR A 426 22.82 1.13 -3.58
N LYS A 427 23.14 -0.17 -3.57
CA LYS A 427 24.49 -0.68 -3.35
C LYS A 427 25.15 -1.09 -4.66
N TYR A 428 26.44 -0.82 -4.79
CA TYR A 428 27.26 -1.27 -5.92
C TYR A 428 28.64 -1.68 -5.43
N LYS A 429 29.11 -2.87 -5.82
CA LYS A 429 30.44 -3.37 -5.47
C LYS A 429 31.34 -3.38 -6.72
N PRO A 430 32.37 -2.53 -6.81
CA PRO A 430 33.24 -2.50 -7.98
C PRO A 430 34.19 -3.71 -7.99
N PHE A 431 34.29 -4.34 -9.17
CA PHE A 431 35.31 -5.34 -9.47
C PHE A 431 36.25 -4.77 -10.54
N LYS A 432 37.54 -4.70 -10.19
CA LYS A 432 38.58 -4.27 -11.13
C LYS A 432 38.93 -5.45 -12.03
N LYS A 433 38.90 -5.22 -13.35
CA LYS A 433 39.35 -6.22 -14.31
C LYS A 433 40.81 -6.58 -14.08
N MET A 434 41.11 -7.87 -14.11
CA MET A 434 42.46 -8.41 -13.95
C MET A 434 42.63 -9.59 -14.90
N LEU A 435 43.82 -9.77 -15.47
CA LEU A 435 44.19 -10.94 -16.26
C LEU A 435 45.68 -11.22 -16.04
N HIS A 436 46.03 -12.47 -15.75
CA HIS A 436 47.40 -12.91 -15.53
C HIS A 436 47.58 -14.30 -16.13
N LYS A 437 48.65 -14.49 -16.92
CA LYS A 437 49.03 -15.76 -17.54
C LYS A 437 50.35 -16.23 -16.94
N SER A 438 50.44 -17.49 -16.56
CA SER A 438 51.64 -18.12 -16.01
C SER A 438 51.78 -19.56 -16.50
N ILE A 439 52.97 -20.14 -16.32
CA ILE A 439 53.25 -21.56 -16.60
C ILE A 439 53.11 -22.34 -15.28
N ILE A 440 52.54 -23.55 -15.33
CA ILE A 440 52.50 -24.44 -14.17
C ILE A 440 53.66 -25.41 -14.21
N ASP A 441 54.58 -25.30 -13.25
CA ASP A 441 55.68 -26.23 -13.04
C ASP A 441 55.71 -26.72 -11.59
N ASN A 442 55.74 -28.03 -11.37
CA ASN A 442 55.68 -28.65 -10.03
C ASN A 442 54.57 -28.07 -9.12
N ASN A 443 53.36 -27.85 -9.68
CA ASN A 443 52.20 -27.23 -9.03
C ASN A 443 52.41 -25.77 -8.57
N GLN A 444 53.46 -25.10 -9.01
CA GLN A 444 53.72 -23.68 -8.79
C GLN A 444 53.55 -22.89 -10.09
N GLU A 445 53.24 -21.60 -9.96
CA GLU A 445 53.18 -20.67 -11.08
C GLU A 445 54.55 -20.05 -11.30
N VAL A 446 55.07 -20.18 -12.53
CA VAL A 446 56.36 -19.64 -12.96
C VAL A 446 56.19 -18.84 -14.25
N GLU A 447 57.07 -17.86 -14.47
CA GLU A 447 57.05 -17.01 -15.67
C GLU A 447 57.81 -17.66 -16.84
N GLU A 448 58.81 -18.49 -16.53
CA GLU A 448 59.62 -19.18 -17.52
C GLU A 448 59.79 -20.66 -17.17
N LYS A 449 59.83 -21.51 -18.19
CA LYS A 449 60.15 -22.93 -18.08
C LYS A 449 60.95 -23.37 -19.30
N LYS A 450 62.05 -24.09 -19.06
CA LYS A 450 62.76 -24.80 -20.13
C LYS A 450 62.04 -26.12 -20.38
N VAL A 451 61.67 -26.35 -21.63
CA VAL A 451 60.98 -27.57 -22.09
C VAL A 451 61.76 -28.23 -23.20
N ARG A 452 61.65 -29.54 -23.33
CA ARG A 452 62.12 -30.27 -24.52
C ARG A 452 61.08 -30.17 -25.63
N VAL A 453 61.51 -30.35 -26.87
CA VAL A 453 60.58 -30.61 -27.99
C VAL A 453 59.73 -31.84 -27.62
N ASP A 454 58.43 -31.75 -27.90
CA ASP A 454 57.39 -32.72 -27.54
C ASP A 454 57.07 -32.86 -26.03
N GLU A 455 57.67 -32.04 -25.15
CA GLU A 455 57.28 -32.00 -23.74
C GLU A 455 55.97 -31.20 -23.56
N SER A 456 54.94 -31.86 -23.01
CA SER A 456 53.70 -31.17 -22.64
C SER A 456 53.86 -30.36 -21.35
N TYR A 457 53.34 -29.14 -21.35
CA TYR A 457 53.27 -28.27 -20.17
C TYR A 457 51.95 -27.50 -20.17
N LYS A 458 51.63 -26.80 -19.07
CA LYS A 458 50.34 -26.12 -18.88
C LYS A 458 50.55 -24.62 -18.69
N TYR A 459 49.74 -23.82 -19.37
CA TYR A 459 49.49 -22.44 -18.98
C TYR A 459 48.32 -22.38 -18.00
N ARG A 460 48.32 -21.37 -17.15
CA ARG A 460 47.18 -20.94 -16.36
C ARG A 460 46.88 -19.49 -16.67
N ILE A 461 45.64 -19.21 -17.03
CA ILE A 461 45.12 -17.85 -17.18
C ILE A 461 44.17 -17.62 -16.00
N LYS A 462 44.49 -16.67 -15.13
CA LYS A 462 43.61 -16.18 -14.06
C LYS A 462 43.08 -14.82 -14.46
N GLY A 463 41.80 -14.58 -14.24
CA GLY A 463 41.25 -13.25 -14.49
C GLY A 463 40.04 -12.94 -13.64
N VAL A 464 39.83 -11.65 -13.37
CA VAL A 464 38.61 -11.14 -12.75
C VAL A 464 37.86 -10.35 -13.81
N VAL A 465 36.59 -10.69 -14.00
CA VAL A 465 35.70 -9.92 -14.87
C VAL A 465 35.25 -8.67 -14.13
N GLY A 466 35.68 -7.50 -14.61
CA GLY A 466 35.27 -6.23 -14.01
C GLY A 466 33.82 -5.85 -14.35
N ASN A 467 33.22 -4.98 -13.56
CA ASN A 467 31.80 -4.57 -13.70
C ASN A 467 31.59 -3.05 -13.76
N ASN A 468 32.67 -2.30 -14.04
CA ASN A 468 32.64 -0.84 -14.18
C ASN A 468 31.97 -0.38 -15.48
N GLU A 469 31.87 -1.25 -16.48
CA GLU A 469 31.33 -0.99 -17.81
C GLU A 469 30.36 -2.10 -18.23
N THR A 470 29.43 -1.81 -19.16
CA THR A 470 28.63 -2.87 -19.79
C THR A 470 29.55 -3.68 -20.70
N ILE A 471 29.63 -4.98 -20.44
CA ILE A 471 30.32 -5.90 -21.33
C ILE A 471 29.32 -6.43 -22.35
N ASN A 472 29.50 -6.06 -23.62
CA ASN A 472 28.65 -6.51 -24.74
C ASN A 472 29.13 -7.83 -25.34
N ASP A 473 30.44 -8.11 -25.27
CA ASP A 473 31.06 -9.35 -25.71
C ASP A 473 32.25 -9.65 -24.77
N PHE A 474 32.45 -10.93 -24.47
CA PHE A 474 33.51 -11.39 -23.59
C PHE A 474 34.04 -12.72 -24.05
N ALA A 475 35.35 -12.83 -24.10
CA ALA A 475 36.03 -14.09 -24.30
C ALA A 475 37.38 -14.09 -23.59
N ILE A 476 37.77 -15.25 -23.08
CA ILE A 476 39.17 -15.53 -22.76
C ILE A 476 39.79 -16.12 -24.02
N ILE A 477 40.79 -15.43 -24.57
CA ILE A 477 41.45 -15.81 -25.83
C ILE A 477 42.95 -15.94 -25.56
N ASP A 478 43.54 -17.05 -26.00
CA ASP A 478 44.98 -17.24 -26.05
C ASP A 478 45.39 -17.58 -27.48
N ASP A 479 46.19 -16.70 -28.06
CA ASP A 479 46.78 -16.83 -29.39
C ASP A 479 48.22 -17.33 -29.19
N GLY A 480 48.39 -18.65 -29.28
CA GLY A 480 49.64 -19.32 -29.00
C GLY A 480 50.65 -19.10 -30.13
N GLU A 481 51.94 -19.11 -29.81
CA GLU A 481 52.97 -19.05 -30.85
C GLU A 481 52.89 -20.27 -31.78
N ASP A 482 53.28 -20.08 -33.05
CA ASP A 482 53.25 -21.12 -34.10
C ASP A 482 54.01 -22.41 -33.73
N VAL A 483 54.96 -22.32 -32.80
CA VAL A 483 55.76 -23.46 -32.33
C VAL A 483 55.03 -24.33 -31.29
N LEU A 484 53.87 -23.88 -30.81
CA LEU A 484 53.05 -24.60 -29.84
C LEU A 484 51.91 -25.35 -30.54
N SER A 485 51.34 -26.33 -29.84
CA SER A 485 50.08 -26.97 -30.24
C SER A 485 49.20 -27.08 -29.00
N PHE A 486 48.02 -26.49 -29.06
CA PHE A 486 47.06 -26.57 -27.96
C PHE A 486 46.31 -27.91 -27.98
N GLU A 487 46.54 -28.75 -26.96
CA GLU A 487 45.91 -30.08 -26.88
C GLU A 487 44.55 -30.09 -26.16
N SER A 488 44.42 -29.34 -25.06
CA SER A 488 43.17 -29.25 -24.30
C SER A 488 43.14 -28.00 -23.44
N ALA A 489 41.94 -27.55 -23.07
CA ALA A 489 41.74 -26.48 -22.11
C ALA A 489 40.52 -26.77 -21.23
N LYS A 490 40.54 -26.19 -20.03
CA LYS A 490 39.45 -26.26 -19.05
C LYS A 490 39.33 -24.92 -18.34
N VAL A 491 38.11 -24.58 -17.94
CA VAL A 491 37.81 -23.35 -17.20
C VAL A 491 37.31 -23.73 -15.83
N PHE A 492 37.81 -23.04 -14.81
CA PHE A 492 37.44 -23.26 -13.42
C PHE A 492 36.96 -21.95 -12.80
N ASP A 493 36.09 -22.02 -11.81
CA ASP A 493 35.72 -20.87 -11.00
C ASP A 493 36.62 -20.70 -9.77
N ALA A 494 36.35 -19.69 -8.95
CA ALA A 494 37.10 -19.38 -7.74
C ALA A 494 37.10 -20.51 -6.69
N ASN A 495 36.12 -21.41 -6.74
CA ASN A 495 36.03 -22.60 -5.87
C ASN A 495 36.74 -23.81 -6.47
N HIS A 496 37.40 -23.65 -7.62
CA HIS A 496 38.04 -24.71 -8.41
C HIS A 496 37.05 -25.74 -8.98
N GLU A 497 35.78 -25.37 -9.14
CA GLU A 497 34.80 -26.20 -9.85
C GLU A 497 34.99 -26.00 -11.36
N GLU A 498 34.93 -27.09 -12.14
CA GLU A 498 35.06 -27.02 -13.59
C GLU A 498 33.77 -26.44 -14.21
N ILE A 499 33.89 -25.27 -14.82
CA ILE A 499 32.78 -24.53 -15.45
C ILE A 499 32.91 -24.45 -16.97
N THR A 500 33.76 -25.30 -17.59
CA THR A 500 33.97 -25.31 -19.04
C THR A 500 32.66 -25.37 -19.83
N ASN A 501 31.67 -26.11 -19.32
CA ASN A 501 30.33 -26.29 -19.91
C ASN A 501 29.39 -25.08 -19.75
N GLN A 502 29.73 -24.09 -18.91
CA GLN A 502 28.99 -22.83 -18.79
C GLN A 502 29.36 -21.83 -19.90
N GLY A 503 30.14 -22.27 -20.88
CA GLY A 503 30.49 -21.52 -22.07
C GLY A 503 30.82 -22.42 -23.24
N LYS A 504 31.22 -21.79 -24.35
CA LYS A 504 31.71 -22.45 -25.55
C LYS A 504 33.24 -22.36 -25.60
N LEU A 505 33.91 -23.49 -25.36
CA LEU A 505 35.35 -23.65 -25.61
C LEU A 505 35.58 -24.02 -27.09
N THR A 506 36.50 -23.33 -27.74
CA THR A 506 36.93 -23.59 -29.12
C THR A 506 38.46 -23.67 -29.14
N ILE A 507 39.00 -24.72 -29.76
CA ILE A 507 40.44 -24.93 -29.97
C ILE A 507 40.65 -25.07 -31.47
N ASP A 508 41.28 -24.07 -32.10
CA ASP A 508 41.63 -24.07 -33.52
C ASP A 508 43.12 -24.44 -33.62
N LYS A 509 43.39 -25.73 -33.91
CA LYS A 509 44.75 -26.27 -33.97
C LYS A 509 45.56 -25.71 -35.14
N ASP A 510 44.91 -25.36 -36.24
CA ASP A 510 45.58 -24.83 -37.43
C ASP A 510 46.08 -23.40 -37.20
N LYS A 511 45.43 -22.66 -36.30
CA LYS A 511 45.79 -21.28 -35.93
C LYS A 511 46.41 -21.15 -34.53
N ASN A 512 46.64 -22.26 -33.83
CA ASN A 512 47.07 -22.25 -32.43
C ASN A 512 46.27 -21.29 -31.53
N LEU A 513 44.94 -21.30 -31.67
CA LEU A 513 44.06 -20.38 -30.95
C LEU A 513 43.15 -21.15 -29.98
N ILE A 514 43.12 -20.75 -28.71
CA ILE A 514 42.08 -21.14 -27.77
C ILE A 514 41.16 -19.95 -27.51
N LYS A 515 39.85 -20.19 -27.52
CA LYS A 515 38.82 -19.21 -27.15
C LYS A 515 37.76 -19.85 -26.27
N TRP A 516 37.44 -19.22 -25.15
CA TRP A 516 36.27 -19.57 -24.32
C TRP A 516 35.33 -18.38 -24.17
N VAL A 517 34.04 -18.60 -24.45
CA VAL A 517 32.98 -17.59 -24.36
C VAL A 517 31.90 -18.07 -23.38
N PRO A 518 31.59 -17.35 -22.30
CA PRO A 518 30.54 -17.73 -21.36
C PRO A 518 29.16 -17.67 -22.04
N ASN A 519 28.24 -18.53 -21.61
CA ASN A 519 26.85 -18.50 -22.08
C ASN A 519 26.09 -17.27 -21.55
N ASP A 520 26.44 -16.82 -20.34
CA ASP A 520 25.86 -15.65 -19.69
C ASP A 520 26.91 -14.92 -18.85
N ILE A 521 27.25 -13.69 -19.25
CA ILE A 521 28.25 -12.87 -18.58
C ILE A 521 27.81 -12.37 -17.19
N SER A 522 26.51 -12.26 -16.94
CA SER A 522 26.03 -11.78 -15.65
C SER A 522 26.41 -12.71 -14.50
N ASN A 523 26.67 -13.98 -14.80
CA ASN A 523 27.08 -14.99 -13.83
C ASN A 523 28.58 -14.98 -13.52
N ILE A 524 29.40 -14.15 -14.15
CA ILE A 524 30.87 -14.18 -13.98
C ILE A 524 31.49 -12.86 -13.50
N TYR A 525 30.71 -11.79 -13.34
CA TYR A 525 31.21 -10.54 -12.75
C TYR A 525 31.81 -10.78 -11.37
N GLY A 526 33.01 -10.25 -11.14
CA GLY A 526 33.72 -10.39 -9.86
C GLY A 526 34.20 -11.81 -9.52
N LYS A 527 33.95 -12.81 -10.38
CA LYS A 527 34.49 -14.16 -10.21
C LYS A 527 35.93 -14.22 -10.73
N THR A 528 36.74 -15.08 -10.08
CA THR A 528 38.13 -15.39 -10.45
C THR A 528 38.21 -16.77 -11.08
#